data_AF-A0A3N5V823-F1
#
_entry.id   AF-A0A3N5V823-F1
#
_cell.length_a   1.000
_cell.length_b   1.000
_cell.length_c   1.000
_cell.angle_alpha   90.00
_cell.angle_beta   90.00
_cell.angle_gamma   90.00
#
_symmetry.space_group_name_H-M   'P 1'
#
loop_
_entity.id
_entity.type
_entity.pdbx_description
1 polymer ?
#
loop_
_entity_poly.entity_id
_entity_poly.type
_entity_poly.pdbx_seq_one_letter_code
_entity_poly.pdbx_strand_id
1 'polypeptide(L)'
;MARTKLLLVLFIASAALLISGAIQNSVMANQYSQQKQGYSHHDKMMKPGSYAFGTIASLQNDENGNPTWIVSGLYKGSVSMHNKTQDGNATGNLANATLKAKFNMVMTNGSAMHDHRIYNFTLTDMSMPNNSTTVFNGTATITMRQGPVPDVPLSIKAMENNVVSIWVDPTKVQNHFGNTPIFGTIEKLIEVHK
;
A
#
# COMPACT_ATOMS: atom_id res chain seq x y z
N MET A 1 50.88 -13.89 -65.40
CA MET A 1 50.29 -12.54 -65.34
C MET A 1 48.94 -12.61 -66.07
N ALA A 2 47.77 -12.32 -65.54
CA ALA A 2 47.35 -11.75 -64.27
C ALA A 2 46.07 -12.47 -63.82
N ARG A 3 45.92 -12.67 -62.51
CA ARG A 3 44.67 -13.12 -61.86
C ARG A 3 43.71 -11.93 -61.79
N THR A 4 42.60 -11.97 -62.51
CA THR A 4 41.49 -11.05 -62.28
C THR A 4 40.47 -11.77 -61.41
N LYS A 5 40.40 -11.35 -60.14
CA LYS A 5 39.50 -11.91 -59.13
C LYS A 5 38.06 -11.54 -59.51
N LEU A 6 37.20 -12.55 -59.70
CA LEU A 6 35.76 -12.36 -59.77
C LEU A 6 35.28 -11.98 -58.36
N LEU A 7 34.82 -10.75 -58.18
CA LEU A 7 34.14 -10.30 -56.97
C LEU A 7 32.77 -10.98 -56.89
N LEU A 8 32.66 -12.01 -56.05
CA LEU A 8 31.36 -12.54 -55.64
C LEU A 8 30.77 -11.57 -54.62
N VAL A 9 29.80 -10.76 -55.04
CA VAL A 9 28.99 -9.95 -54.13
C VAL A 9 28.02 -10.90 -53.42
N LEU A 10 28.37 -11.35 -52.22
CA LEU A 10 27.39 -11.95 -51.30
C LEU A 10 26.55 -10.82 -50.71
N PHE A 11 25.31 -10.68 -51.18
CA PHE A 11 24.26 -10.09 -50.37
C PHE A 11 23.94 -11.07 -49.25
N ILE A 12 24.50 -10.85 -48.06
CA ILE A 12 23.96 -11.46 -46.84
C ILE A 12 22.72 -10.64 -46.49
N ALA A 13 21.56 -11.10 -46.97
CA ALA A 13 20.29 -10.68 -46.42
C ALA A 13 20.21 -11.26 -45.01
N SER A 14 20.61 -10.47 -44.01
CA SER A 14 20.38 -10.79 -42.61
C SER A 14 18.87 -10.75 -42.37
N ALA A 15 18.22 -11.90 -42.45
CA ALA A 15 16.88 -12.08 -41.94
C ALA A 15 16.94 -11.88 -40.42
N ALA A 16 16.57 -10.68 -39.95
CA ALA A 16 16.22 -10.48 -38.57
C ALA A 16 14.98 -11.33 -38.29
N LEU A 17 15.18 -12.47 -37.63
CA LEU A 17 14.11 -13.22 -36.98
C LEU A 17 13.56 -12.33 -35.86
N LEU A 18 12.62 -11.45 -36.22
CA LEU A 18 11.63 -10.96 -35.28
C LEU A 18 10.82 -12.19 -34.88
N ILE A 19 11.15 -12.77 -33.73
CA ILE A 19 10.25 -13.70 -33.06
C ILE A 19 9.09 -12.82 -32.58
N SER A 20 8.13 -12.60 -33.47
CA SER A 20 6.79 -12.19 -33.11
C SER A 20 6.20 -13.34 -32.31
N GLY A 21 6.37 -13.27 -30.99
CA GLY A 21 5.46 -13.91 -30.05
C GLY A 21 4.10 -13.20 -30.13
N ALA A 22 3.44 -13.27 -31.28
CA ALA A 22 2.01 -13.03 -31.38
C ALA A 22 1.35 -14.22 -30.68
N ILE A 23 1.27 -14.15 -29.34
CA ILE A 23 0.29 -14.92 -28.62
C ILE A 23 -1.05 -14.32 -29.01
N GLN A 24 -1.65 -14.83 -30.09
CA GLN A 24 -3.07 -14.71 -30.32
C GLN A 24 -3.76 -15.54 -29.22
N ASN A 25 -3.90 -14.96 -28.04
CA ASN A 25 -4.88 -15.44 -27.09
C ASN A 25 -6.23 -15.04 -27.67
N SER A 26 -6.86 -16.00 -28.35
CA SER A 26 -8.30 -15.95 -28.60
C SER A 26 -8.98 -15.66 -27.27
N VAL A 27 -9.72 -14.55 -27.27
CA VAL A 27 -10.50 -14.08 -26.14
C VAL A 27 -11.59 -15.11 -25.86
N MET A 28 -11.31 -16.03 -24.95
CA MET A 28 -12.31 -16.62 -24.06
C MET A 28 -12.07 -16.03 -22.67
N ALA A 29 -12.14 -14.70 -22.60
CA ALA A 29 -12.37 -14.04 -21.33
C ALA A 29 -13.80 -14.40 -20.93
N ASN A 30 -13.97 -15.49 -20.16
CA ASN A 30 -15.01 -15.49 -19.16
C ASN A 30 -14.74 -14.23 -18.31
N GLN A 31 -15.43 -13.14 -18.63
CA GLN A 31 -15.57 -12.00 -17.74
C GLN A 31 -16.20 -12.57 -16.47
N TYR A 32 -15.37 -13.03 -15.53
CA TYR A 32 -15.72 -12.83 -14.13
C TYR A 32 -15.98 -11.34 -14.04
N SER A 33 -17.26 -10.98 -13.92
CA SER A 33 -17.62 -9.59 -13.70
C SER A 33 -16.80 -9.17 -12.48
N GLN A 34 -15.98 -8.13 -12.66
CA GLN A 34 -15.30 -7.52 -11.54
C GLN A 34 -16.41 -6.98 -10.64
N GLN A 35 -16.85 -7.80 -9.68
CA GLN A 35 -17.83 -7.37 -8.71
C GLN A 35 -17.12 -6.28 -7.92
N LYS A 36 -17.61 -5.04 -8.00
CA LYS A 36 -17.28 -3.99 -7.03
C LYS A 36 -17.91 -4.41 -5.71
N GLN A 37 -17.40 -5.49 -5.12
CA GLN A 37 -17.79 -6.02 -3.83
C GLN A 37 -17.04 -5.28 -2.73
N GLY A 38 -16.86 -3.96 -2.93
CA GLY A 38 -16.58 -3.06 -1.84
C GLY A 38 -17.88 -2.75 -1.13
N TYR A 39 -17.82 -2.60 0.18
CA TYR A 39 -19.01 -2.25 0.96
C TYR A 39 -19.61 -0.96 0.40
N SER A 40 -20.83 -1.08 -0.12
CA SER A 40 -21.64 0.03 -0.63
C SER A 40 -22.12 0.89 0.53
N HIS A 41 -21.21 1.63 1.15
CA HIS A 41 -21.60 2.77 1.97
C HIS A 41 -21.78 3.95 1.04
N HIS A 42 -23.00 4.51 1.03
CA HIS A 42 -23.33 5.75 0.34
C HIS A 42 -22.48 6.94 0.82
N ASP A 43 -21.78 6.79 1.94
CA ASP A 43 -20.79 7.73 2.45
C ASP A 43 -19.37 7.16 2.28
N LYS A 44 -18.59 7.81 1.42
CA LYS A 44 -17.21 7.42 1.11
C LYS A 44 -16.19 7.91 2.15
N MET A 45 -16.65 8.62 3.18
CA MET A 45 -15.83 9.06 4.30
C MET A 45 -16.03 8.11 5.47
N MET A 46 -14.93 7.62 6.07
CA MET A 46 -15.02 6.97 7.39
C MET A 46 -15.61 7.98 8.37
N LYS A 47 -16.80 7.67 8.89
CA LYS A 47 -17.49 8.53 9.83
C LYS A 47 -16.92 8.38 11.24
N PRO A 48 -17.19 9.34 12.11
CA PRO A 48 -16.97 9.16 13.54
C PRO A 48 -17.71 7.91 14.05
N GLY A 49 -17.02 7.05 14.78
CA GLY A 49 -17.55 5.75 15.19
C GLY A 49 -17.37 4.62 14.17
N SER A 50 -16.70 4.89 13.03
CA SER A 50 -16.32 3.86 12.07
C SER A 50 -15.08 3.09 12.52
N TYR A 51 -15.15 1.78 12.39
CA TYR A 51 -14.04 0.85 12.60
C TYR A 51 -13.68 0.17 11.29
N ALA A 52 -12.39 0.09 10.98
CA ALA A 52 -11.85 -0.69 9.88
C ALA A 52 -10.94 -1.80 10.40
N PHE A 53 -10.98 -2.96 9.76
CA PHE A 53 -9.93 -3.96 9.87
C PHE A 53 -9.71 -4.63 8.52
N GLY A 54 -8.57 -5.29 8.38
CA GLY A 54 -8.31 -6.15 7.24
C GLY A 54 -6.90 -6.70 7.24
N THR A 55 -6.50 -7.20 6.08
CA THR A 55 -5.19 -7.83 5.89
C THR A 55 -4.15 -6.84 5.40
N ILE A 56 -2.90 -7.15 5.68
CA ILE A 56 -1.72 -6.60 5.02
C ILE A 56 -1.20 -7.70 4.10
N ALA A 57 -0.94 -7.35 2.84
CA ALA A 57 -0.38 -8.23 1.83
C ALA A 57 0.35 -7.37 0.80
N SER A 58 1.67 -7.29 0.90
CA SER A 58 2.46 -6.32 0.15
C SER A 58 3.85 -6.84 -0.17
N LEU A 59 4.39 -6.42 -1.30
CA LEU A 59 5.82 -6.54 -1.60
C LEU A 59 6.50 -5.23 -1.24
N GLN A 60 7.66 -5.32 -0.58
CA GLN A 60 8.53 -4.17 -0.37
C GLN A 60 9.78 -4.32 -1.23
N ASN A 61 10.10 -3.23 -1.90
CA ASN A 61 11.17 -3.19 -2.88
C ASN A 61 12.48 -2.69 -2.28
N ASP A 62 13.59 -3.13 -2.86
CA ASP A 62 14.88 -2.50 -2.65
C ASP A 62 14.98 -1.13 -3.37
N GLU A 63 16.13 -0.48 -3.24
CA GLU A 63 16.42 0.82 -3.87
C GLU A 63 16.36 0.78 -5.40
N ASN A 64 16.52 -0.39 -6.02
CA ASN A 64 16.44 -0.60 -7.46
C ASN A 64 15.02 -0.94 -7.94
N GLY A 65 14.06 -1.05 -7.01
CA GLY A 65 12.68 -1.41 -7.32
C GLY A 65 12.41 -2.92 -7.39
N ASN A 66 13.38 -3.76 -7.02
CA ASN A 66 13.19 -5.21 -7.01
C ASN A 66 12.47 -5.66 -5.72
N PRO A 67 11.46 -6.54 -5.79
CA PRO A 67 10.81 -7.06 -4.61
C PRO A 67 11.76 -7.94 -3.80
N THR A 68 12.11 -7.51 -2.61
CA THR A 68 13.04 -8.22 -1.71
C THR A 68 12.33 -8.78 -0.46
N TRP A 69 11.17 -8.23 -0.11
CA TRP A 69 10.41 -8.66 1.06
C TRP A 69 8.92 -8.83 0.77
N ILE A 70 8.35 -9.86 1.40
CA ILE A 70 6.92 -10.12 1.50
C ILE A 70 6.47 -9.64 2.87
N VAL A 71 5.50 -8.72 2.91
CA VAL A 71 4.87 -8.23 4.13
C VAL A 71 3.45 -8.76 4.21
N SER A 72 3.13 -9.46 5.31
CA SER A 72 1.81 -10.03 5.52
C SER A 72 1.34 -9.91 6.97
N GLY A 73 0.06 -9.64 7.18
CA GLY A 73 -0.45 -9.45 8.53
C GLY A 73 -1.87 -8.91 8.60
N LEU A 74 -2.17 -8.26 9.71
CA LEU A 74 -3.49 -7.69 10.00
C LEU A 74 -3.35 -6.28 10.56
N TYR A 75 -4.34 -5.45 10.30
CA TYR A 75 -4.50 -4.17 10.98
C TYR A 75 -5.94 -3.96 11.44
N LYS A 76 -6.08 -3.06 12.40
CA LYS A 76 -7.36 -2.46 12.78
C LYS A 76 -7.15 -0.97 13.03
N GLY A 77 -8.14 -0.18 12.65
CA GLY A 77 -8.18 1.25 12.92
C GLY A 77 -9.59 1.72 13.20
N SER A 78 -9.71 2.91 13.74
CA SER A 78 -10.99 3.55 13.97
C SER A 78 -10.87 5.06 13.80
N VAL A 79 -11.98 5.70 13.48
CA VAL A 79 -12.12 7.16 13.50
C VAL A 79 -13.20 7.50 14.51
N SER A 80 -12.96 8.48 15.36
CA SER A 80 -13.90 8.97 16.38
C SER A 80 -13.87 10.49 16.41
N MET A 81 -14.96 11.14 16.82
CA MET A 81 -14.94 12.57 17.12
C MET A 81 -14.94 12.74 18.62
N HIS A 82 -14.11 13.65 19.11
CA HIS A 82 -14.25 14.19 20.46
C HIS A 82 -14.88 15.58 20.38
N ASN A 83 -15.92 15.81 21.20
CA ASN A 83 -16.32 17.16 21.54
C ASN A 83 -15.26 17.72 22.50
N LYS A 84 -14.50 18.73 22.07
CA LYS A 84 -13.65 19.49 22.98
C LYS A 84 -14.47 20.62 23.59
N THR A 85 -14.86 20.48 24.84
CA THR A 85 -15.24 21.64 25.66
C THR A 85 -13.97 22.25 26.21
N GLN A 86 -13.51 23.34 25.58
CA GLN A 86 -12.50 24.21 26.17
C GLN A 86 -13.24 25.49 26.60
N ASP A 87 -13.26 25.78 27.91
CA ASP A 87 -13.83 27.01 28.50
C ASP A 87 -15.22 27.46 27.98
N GLY A 88 -16.18 26.53 27.90
CA GLY A 88 -17.57 26.87 27.62
C GLY A 88 -17.87 27.34 26.19
N ASN A 89 -16.88 27.38 25.29
CA ASN A 89 -17.07 27.63 23.87
C ASN A 89 -16.72 26.38 23.06
N ALA A 90 -17.71 25.82 22.36
CA ALA A 90 -17.54 24.67 21.48
C ALA A 90 -16.60 25.02 20.32
N THR A 91 -15.32 24.67 20.45
CA THR A 91 -14.30 24.88 19.41
C THR A 91 -14.16 23.61 18.57
N GLY A 92 -15.21 23.29 17.82
CA GLY A 92 -15.22 22.25 16.79
C GLY A 92 -15.10 20.80 17.27
N ASN A 93 -15.48 19.87 16.38
CA ASN A 93 -15.28 18.44 16.58
C ASN A 93 -13.88 18.07 16.07
N LEU A 94 -12.98 17.65 16.96
CA LEU A 94 -11.67 17.14 16.55
C LEU A 94 -11.80 15.64 16.26
N ALA A 95 -11.48 15.25 15.02
CA ALA A 95 -11.35 13.86 14.66
C ALA A 95 -10.13 13.27 15.37
N ASN A 96 -10.29 12.07 15.91
CA ASN A 96 -9.23 11.24 16.43
C ASN A 96 -9.25 9.90 15.68
N ALA A 97 -8.08 9.35 15.41
CA ALA A 97 -7.96 8.06 14.73
C ALA A 97 -7.01 7.14 15.48
N THR A 98 -7.30 5.84 15.42
CA THR A 98 -6.42 4.80 15.94
C THR A 98 -5.93 3.91 14.81
N LEU A 99 -4.71 3.41 14.95
CA LEU A 99 -4.17 2.33 14.12
C LEU A 99 -3.40 1.36 15.03
N LYS A 100 -3.67 0.07 14.86
CA LYS A 100 -2.85 -1.03 15.37
C LYS A 100 -2.65 -2.05 14.25
N ALA A 101 -1.40 -2.35 13.93
CA ALA A 101 -1.05 -3.38 12.96
C ALA A 101 -0.05 -4.36 13.54
N LYS A 102 -0.12 -5.62 13.12
CA LYS A 102 0.89 -6.64 13.35
C LYS A 102 1.13 -7.38 12.04
N PHE A 103 2.38 -7.46 11.62
CA PHE A 103 2.75 -8.09 10.36
C PHE A 103 4.14 -8.70 10.43
N ASN A 104 4.35 -9.69 9.57
CA ASN A 104 5.62 -10.34 9.36
C ASN A 104 6.21 -9.79 8.06
N MET A 105 7.53 -9.77 8.00
CA MET A 105 8.31 -9.37 6.84
C MET A 105 9.31 -10.49 6.55
N VAL A 106 9.17 -11.16 5.42
CA VAL A 106 9.98 -12.33 5.04
C VAL A 106 10.68 -12.04 3.73
N MET A 107 11.99 -12.31 3.63
CA MET A 107 12.68 -12.12 2.35
C MET A 107 12.05 -13.00 1.28
N THR A 108 12.04 -12.56 0.02
CA THR A 108 11.45 -13.32 -1.10
C THR A 108 12.15 -14.66 -1.34
N ASN A 109 13.39 -14.82 -0.88
CA ASN A 109 14.15 -16.07 -0.88
C ASN A 109 14.02 -16.89 0.42
N GLY A 110 13.24 -16.42 1.40
CA GLY A 110 12.99 -17.09 2.69
C GLY A 110 14.12 -17.05 3.72
N SER A 111 15.25 -16.40 3.43
CA SER A 111 16.45 -16.49 4.28
C SER A 111 16.40 -15.64 5.56
N ALA A 112 15.44 -14.72 5.70
CA ALA A 112 15.19 -13.99 6.93
C ALA A 112 13.71 -13.64 7.11
N MET A 113 13.33 -13.49 8.37
CA MET A 113 11.99 -13.10 8.81
C MET A 113 12.09 -12.11 9.98
N HIS A 114 11.23 -11.10 9.97
CA HIS A 114 11.04 -10.16 11.07
C HIS A 114 9.56 -10.03 11.41
N ASP A 115 9.26 -9.80 12.70
CA ASP A 115 7.92 -9.45 13.18
C ASP A 115 7.88 -7.97 13.56
N HIS A 116 6.83 -7.27 13.12
CA HIS A 116 6.65 -5.85 13.38
C HIS A 116 5.24 -5.54 13.88
N ARG A 117 5.14 -4.42 14.63
CA ARG A 117 3.88 -3.84 15.09
C ARG A 117 3.91 -2.34 14.88
N ILE A 118 2.77 -1.79 14.48
CA ILE A 118 2.48 -0.35 14.48
C ILE A 118 1.42 -0.11 15.56
N TYR A 119 1.66 0.82 16.47
CA TYR A 119 0.72 1.16 17.55
C TYR A 119 0.94 2.60 18.04
N ASN A 120 0.07 3.09 18.94
CA ASN A 120 0.09 4.47 19.44
C ASN A 120 0.02 5.51 18.31
N PHE A 121 -0.82 5.26 17.30
CA PHE A 121 -1.04 6.24 16.24
C PHE A 121 -1.73 7.49 16.79
N THR A 122 -1.19 8.65 16.46
CA THR A 122 -1.74 9.97 16.77
C THR A 122 -2.01 10.70 15.48
N LEU A 123 -3.28 11.02 15.22
CA LEU A 123 -3.70 11.77 14.04
C LEU A 123 -3.22 13.22 14.12
N THR A 124 -2.60 13.72 13.06
CA THR A 124 -2.19 15.13 12.93
C THR A 124 -3.01 15.86 11.87
N ASP A 125 -3.42 15.16 10.82
CA ASP A 125 -4.21 15.73 9.73
C ASP A 125 -5.07 14.65 9.05
N MET A 126 -6.24 15.05 8.55
CA MET A 126 -7.14 14.19 7.81
C MET A 126 -7.71 14.95 6.62
N SER A 127 -7.63 14.36 5.44
CA SER A 127 -8.13 14.96 4.21
C SER A 127 -8.81 13.94 3.31
N MET A 128 -9.64 14.45 2.40
CA MET A 128 -10.28 13.68 1.34
C MET A 128 -9.96 14.37 0.00
N PRO A 129 -8.75 14.15 -0.55
CA PRO A 129 -8.29 14.84 -1.76
C PRO A 129 -9.18 14.59 -2.98
N ASN A 130 -9.94 13.50 -2.94
CA ASN A 130 -11.00 13.19 -3.90
C ASN A 130 -12.06 12.35 -3.19
N ASN A 131 -13.22 12.18 -3.83
CA ASN A 131 -14.35 11.49 -3.22
C ASN A 131 -14.10 10.00 -2.91
N SER A 132 -13.01 9.39 -3.36
CA SER A 132 -12.74 7.96 -3.16
C SER A 132 -11.55 7.66 -2.26
N THR A 133 -10.80 8.65 -1.81
CA THR A 133 -9.59 8.45 -1.01
C THR A 133 -9.67 9.30 0.25
N THR A 134 -9.64 8.65 1.41
CA THR A 134 -9.41 9.34 2.68
C THR A 134 -7.94 9.16 3.08
N VAL A 135 -7.29 10.25 3.47
CA VAL A 135 -5.89 10.28 3.91
C VAL A 135 -5.85 10.65 5.39
N PHE A 136 -5.13 9.86 6.18
CA PHE A 136 -4.85 10.09 7.59
C PHE A 136 -3.34 10.24 7.75
N ASN A 137 -2.90 11.44 8.10
CA ASN A 137 -1.52 11.72 8.43
C ASN A 137 -1.37 11.74 9.94
N GLY A 138 -0.25 11.21 10.43
CA GLY A 138 -0.01 11.15 11.86
C GLY A 138 1.35 10.57 12.19
N THR A 139 1.55 10.26 13.47
CA THR A 139 2.75 9.57 13.94
C THR A 139 2.37 8.29 14.67
N ALA A 140 3.24 7.28 14.65
CA ALA A 140 3.05 6.05 15.40
C ALA A 140 4.37 5.52 15.98
N THR A 141 4.25 4.57 16.90
CA THR A 141 5.36 3.73 17.34
C THR A 141 5.46 2.48 16.47
N ILE A 142 6.66 2.14 16.02
CA ILE A 142 6.93 0.93 15.23
C ILE A 142 7.98 0.06 15.93
N THR A 143 7.71 -1.23 16.11
CA THR A 143 8.73 -2.13 16.67
C THR A 143 9.83 -2.43 15.66
N MET A 144 11.09 -2.20 16.03
CA MET A 144 12.27 -2.56 15.23
C MET A 144 13.14 -3.57 15.98
N ARG A 145 14.15 -4.13 15.31
CA ARG A 145 15.09 -5.09 15.93
C ARG A 145 15.78 -4.52 17.17
N GLN A 146 16.14 -3.23 17.13
CA GLN A 146 16.82 -2.53 18.23
C GLN A 146 15.85 -2.00 19.31
N GLY A 147 14.54 -2.24 19.15
CA GLY A 147 13.49 -1.76 20.03
C GLY A 147 12.45 -0.90 19.31
N PRO A 148 11.38 -0.49 19.99
CA PRO A 148 10.36 0.38 19.42
C PRO A 148 10.88 1.79 19.11
N VAL A 149 10.56 2.29 17.93
CA VAL A 149 10.85 3.67 17.49
C VAL A 149 9.56 4.49 17.57
N PRO A 150 9.48 5.48 18.47
CA PRO A 150 8.30 6.34 18.60
C PRO A 150 8.27 7.44 17.53
N ASP A 151 7.11 8.09 17.41
CA ASP A 151 6.89 9.29 16.60
C ASP A 151 7.32 9.16 15.12
N VAL A 152 7.19 7.96 14.54
CA VAL A 152 7.45 7.73 13.12
C VAL A 152 6.30 8.31 12.31
N PRO A 153 6.53 9.28 11.40
CA PRO A 153 5.49 9.82 10.54
C PRO A 153 4.91 8.74 9.62
N LEU A 154 3.58 8.70 9.55
CA LEU A 154 2.82 7.82 8.67
C LEU A 154 1.85 8.63 7.81
N SER A 155 1.63 8.16 6.58
CA SER A 155 0.49 8.57 5.75
C SER A 155 -0.32 7.34 5.37
N ILE A 156 -1.54 7.25 5.90
CA ILE A 156 -2.45 6.12 5.69
C ILE A 156 -3.52 6.55 4.70
N LYS A 157 -3.76 5.75 3.66
CA LYS A 157 -4.82 5.99 2.68
C LYS A 157 -5.83 4.86 2.70
N ALA A 158 -7.10 5.19 2.82
CA ALA A 158 -8.21 4.29 2.52
C ALA A 158 -8.76 4.65 1.14
N MET A 159 -8.66 3.73 0.17
CA MET A 159 -9.01 3.96 -1.23
C MET A 159 -10.20 3.09 -1.65
N GLU A 160 -11.24 3.75 -2.16
CA GLU A 160 -12.55 3.18 -2.51
C GLU A 160 -13.10 2.24 -1.41
N ASN A 161 -12.76 2.49 -0.15
CA ASN A 161 -13.09 1.65 1.00
C ASN A 161 -12.66 0.17 0.88
N ASN A 162 -11.75 -0.16 -0.06
CA ASN A 162 -11.31 -1.52 -0.35
C ASN A 162 -9.84 -1.76 -0.05
N VAL A 163 -9.01 -0.73 -0.22
CA VAL A 163 -7.56 -0.83 -0.11
C VAL A 163 -7.08 0.09 0.99
N VAL A 164 -6.19 -0.43 1.83
CA VAL A 164 -5.37 0.39 2.72
C VAL A 164 -3.96 0.50 2.17
N SER A 165 -3.39 1.69 2.25
CA SER A 165 -1.98 1.96 1.97
C SER A 165 -1.39 2.65 3.18
N ILE A 166 -0.31 2.09 3.75
CA ILE A 166 0.39 2.64 4.90
C ILE A 166 1.79 3.01 4.44
N TRP A 167 2.01 4.29 4.20
CA TRP A 167 3.36 4.80 3.94
C TRP A 167 4.03 5.14 5.27
N VAL A 168 5.22 4.56 5.48
CA VAL A 168 6.07 4.80 6.66
C VAL A 168 7.22 5.69 6.22
N ASP A 169 7.43 6.82 6.91
CA ASP A 169 8.57 7.67 6.60
C ASP A 169 9.90 6.91 6.83
N PRO A 170 10.73 6.73 5.79
CA PRO A 170 11.91 5.88 5.87
C PRO A 170 13.01 6.48 6.77
N THR A 171 12.98 7.78 7.04
CA THR A 171 14.07 8.50 7.72
C THR A 171 14.29 7.99 9.15
N LYS A 172 13.21 7.80 9.91
CA LYS A 172 13.29 7.34 11.32
C LYS A 172 13.48 5.84 11.47
N VAL A 173 13.19 5.07 10.42
CA VAL A 173 13.29 3.60 10.41
C VAL A 173 14.43 3.11 9.53
N GLN A 174 15.35 4.00 9.13
CA GLN A 174 16.54 3.69 8.32
C GLN A 174 16.20 2.91 7.05
N ASN A 175 15.12 3.31 6.36
CA ASN A 175 14.62 2.67 5.14
C ASN A 175 14.26 1.17 5.30
N HIS A 176 14.03 0.69 6.53
CA HIS A 176 13.80 -0.73 6.83
C HIS A 176 12.59 -1.34 6.10
N PHE A 177 11.55 -0.54 5.85
CA PHE A 177 10.37 -0.96 5.11
C PHE A 177 10.44 -0.59 3.61
N GLY A 178 11.58 -0.12 3.12
CA GLY A 178 11.74 0.40 1.76
C GLY A 178 11.10 1.78 1.56
N ASN A 179 10.98 2.17 0.29
CA ASN A 179 10.40 3.45 -0.14
C ASN A 179 8.96 3.33 -0.67
N THR A 180 8.39 2.13 -0.64
CA THR A 180 7.03 1.84 -1.10
C THR A 180 6.04 1.78 0.07
N PRO A 181 4.75 2.11 -0.15
CA PRO A 181 3.74 1.89 0.87
C PRO A 181 3.52 0.40 1.15
N ILE A 182 3.12 0.07 2.38
CA ILE A 182 2.62 -1.25 2.77
C ILE A 182 1.13 -1.30 2.42
N PHE A 183 0.75 -2.20 1.52
CA PHE A 183 -0.63 -2.38 1.06
C PHE A 183 -1.38 -3.49 1.78
N GLY A 184 -2.71 -3.36 1.78
CA GLY A 184 -3.63 -4.31 2.37
C GLY A 184 -5.06 -4.11 1.90
N THR A 185 -5.98 -4.96 2.38
CA THR A 185 -7.42 -4.87 2.09
C THR A 185 -8.20 -4.33 3.28
N ILE A 186 -9.39 -3.77 3.03
CA ILE A 186 -10.36 -3.40 4.06
C ILE A 186 -11.50 -4.44 4.02
N GLU A 187 -11.69 -5.20 5.10
CA GLU A 187 -12.65 -6.31 5.15
C GLU A 187 -13.97 -5.96 5.86
N LYS A 188 -13.98 -4.94 6.73
CA LYS A 188 -15.21 -4.48 7.37
C LYS A 188 -15.08 -3.03 7.80
N LEU A 189 -16.01 -2.20 7.32
CA LEU A 189 -16.32 -0.91 7.91
C LEU A 189 -17.57 -1.10 8.78
N ILE A 190 -17.44 -1.00 10.10
CA ILE A 190 -18.60 -1.03 11.01
C ILE A 190 -18.85 0.40 11.48
N GLU A 191 -20.03 0.94 11.16
CA GLU A 191 -20.58 2.09 11.90
C GLU A 191 -21.27 1.55 13.16
N VAL A 192 -20.80 1.95 14.34
CA VAL A 192 -21.46 1.59 15.61
C VAL A 192 -22.40 2.72 16.00
N HIS A 193 -23.70 2.49 15.86
CA HIS A 193 -24.73 3.38 16.42
C HIS A 193 -24.95 3.02 17.90
N LYS A 194 -24.97 4.04 18.77
CA LYS A 194 -25.37 3.91 20.17
C LYS A 194 -26.88 4.03 20.32
#